data_AF-A0A529YK77-F1
#
_entry.id   AF-A0A529YK77-F1
#
_cell.length_a   1.000
_cell.length_b   1.000
_cell.length_c   1.000
_cell.angle_alpha   90.00
_cell.angle_beta   90.00
_cell.angle_gamma   90.00
#
_symmetry.space_group_name_H-M   'P 1'
#
loop_
_entity.id
_entity.type
_entity.pdbx_description
1 polymer ?
#
loop_
_entity_poly.entity_id
_entity_poly.type
_entity_poly.pdbx_seq_one_letter_code
_entity_poly.pdbx_strand_id
1 'polypeptide(L)'
;MKKYILLFLGIALAAAVTIADAATMVPPGNRNAVQPDIPGASSRRTQATNTTFQAKYRKVYALLQNDAELRGKIRKVAAAYGIDPMHIVGAIVGEHTYNVDAYDRLQTYYVKAMSYLSSKLTFAY
;
A
#
# COMPACT_ATOMS: atom_id res chain seq x y z
N MET A 1 50.73 5.07 17.26
CA MET A 1 49.95 4.11 16.44
C MET A 1 48.83 3.45 17.23
N LYS A 2 49.11 2.77 18.35
CA LYS A 2 48.09 2.10 19.20
C LYS A 2 46.93 3.00 19.67
N LYS A 3 47.21 4.26 20.03
CA LYS A 3 46.19 5.25 20.43
C LYS A 3 45.22 5.64 19.30
N TYR A 4 45.71 5.73 18.06
CA TYR A 4 44.88 6.08 16.90
C TYR A 4 44.02 4.89 16.45
N ILE A 5 44.52 3.66 16.61
CA ILE A 5 43.75 2.42 16.37
C ILE A 5 42.61 2.31 17.38
N LEU A 6 42.86 2.59 18.67
CA LEU A 6 41.82 2.58 19.70
C LEU A 6 40.77 3.67 19.47
N LEU A 7 41.18 4.85 19.01
CA LEU A 7 40.27 5.94 18.65
C LEU A 7 39.38 5.56 17.45
N PHE A 8 39.98 4.99 16.40
CA PHE A 8 39.24 4.51 15.22
C PHE A 8 38.25 3.40 15.58
N LEU A 9 38.67 2.47 16.44
CA LEU A 9 37.81 1.37 16.91
C LEU A 9 36.64 1.90 17.76
N GLY A 10 36.88 2.91 18.60
CA GLY A 10 35.84 3.57 19.38
C GLY A 10 34.80 4.28 18.52
N ILE A 11 35.23 4.99 17.47
CA ILE A 11 34.34 5.66 16.51
C ILE A 11 33.54 4.64 15.69
N ALA A 12 34.16 3.54 15.26
CA ALA A 12 33.49 2.47 14.53
C ALA A 12 32.42 1.76 15.38
N LEU A 13 32.70 1.51 16.68
CA LEU A 13 31.70 0.96 17.58
C LEU A 13 30.56 1.94 17.85
N ALA A 14 30.84 3.24 17.98
CA ALA A 14 29.79 4.26 18.16
C ALA A 14 28.87 4.37 16.92
N ALA A 15 29.41 4.20 15.72
CA ALA A 15 28.64 4.19 14.47
C ALA A 15 27.80 2.91 14.28
N ALA A 16 28.15 1.81 14.95
CA ALA A 16 27.39 0.57 14.91
C ALA A 16 26.16 0.55 15.84
N VAL A 17 26.00 1.56 16.72
CA VAL A 17 24.84 1.71 17.61
C VAL A 17 23.77 2.59 16.94
N THR A 18 23.38 2.24 15.72
CA THR A 18 22.09 2.71 15.19
C THR A 18 21.06 1.64 15.50
N ILE A 19 20.28 1.94 16.54
CA ILE A 19 19.21 1.12 17.09
C ILE A 19 18.16 0.89 15.99
N ALA A 20 17.81 -0.37 15.79
CA ALA A 20 16.72 -0.80 14.94
C ALA A 20 15.36 -0.46 15.58
N ASP A 21 14.94 0.80 15.53
CA ASP A 21 13.62 1.25 16.00
C ASP A 21 12.62 1.36 14.85
N ALA A 22 12.43 0.25 14.11
CA ALA A 22 11.36 0.12 13.13
C ALA A 22 10.23 -0.82 13.61
N ALA A 23 10.11 -1.03 14.92
CA ALA A 23 8.93 -1.65 15.51
C ALA A 23 7.98 -0.55 15.96
N THR A 24 7.24 0.07 15.02
CA THR A 24 6.15 0.98 15.38
C THR A 24 5.15 0.18 16.20
N MET A 25 5.13 0.41 17.52
CA MET A 25 4.29 -0.34 18.44
C MET A 25 2.83 -0.06 18.10
N VAL A 26 2.21 -1.00 17.38
CA VAL A 26 0.79 -0.94 17.05
C VAL A 26 0.00 -0.81 18.35
N PRO A 27 -0.88 0.20 18.50
CA PRO A 27 -1.64 0.43 19.71
C PRO A 27 -2.38 -0.83 20.18
N PRO A 28 -2.56 -1.02 21.50
CA PRO A 28 -3.39 -2.10 22.04
C PRO A 28 -4.78 -2.09 21.37
N GLY A 29 -5.26 -3.25 20.91
CA GLY A 29 -6.52 -3.38 20.17
C GLY A 29 -6.41 -3.42 18.64
N ASN A 30 -5.32 -2.90 18.06
CA ASN A 30 -5.01 -3.04 16.62
C ASN A 30 -4.12 -4.27 16.34
N ARG A 31 -4.01 -5.17 17.31
CA ARG A 31 -3.30 -6.44 17.21
C ARG A 31 -4.31 -7.55 17.35
N ASN A 32 -4.59 -8.26 16.26
CA ASN A 32 -5.28 -9.54 16.35
C ASN A 32 -4.21 -10.63 16.42
N ALA A 33 -4.26 -11.49 17.44
CA ALA A 33 -3.36 -12.64 17.58
C ALA A 33 -3.52 -13.63 16.42
N VAL A 34 -4.71 -13.63 15.80
CA VAL A 34 -5.07 -14.44 14.64
C VAL A 34 -5.64 -13.52 13.58
N GLN A 35 -5.19 -13.68 12.34
CA GLN A 35 -5.76 -12.96 11.20
C GLN A 35 -7.25 -13.31 11.08
N PRO A 36 -8.18 -12.34 11.08
CA PRO A 36 -9.59 -12.62 10.87
C PRO A 36 -9.82 -13.21 9.47
N ASP A 37 -10.86 -14.02 9.35
CA ASP A 37 -11.26 -14.61 8.07
C ASP A 37 -11.55 -13.54 7.03
N ILE A 38 -11.19 -13.86 5.79
CA ILE A 38 -11.48 -12.98 4.66
C ILE A 38 -12.99 -12.99 4.41
N PRO A 39 -13.66 -11.82 4.36
CA PRO A 39 -15.10 -11.75 4.13
C PRO A 39 -15.53 -12.50 2.87
N GLY A 40 -16.65 -13.23 2.92
CA GLY A 40 -17.12 -14.04 1.77
C GLY A 40 -17.35 -13.23 0.49
N ALA A 41 -17.76 -11.95 0.61
CA ALA A 41 -17.91 -11.05 -0.53
C ALA A 41 -16.58 -10.78 -1.26
N SER A 42 -15.46 -10.69 -0.52
CA SER A 42 -14.12 -10.53 -1.07
C SER A 42 -13.68 -11.74 -1.88
N SER A 43 -13.95 -12.94 -1.36
CA SER A 43 -13.66 -14.20 -2.05
C SER A 43 -14.48 -14.34 -3.32
N ARG A 44 -15.79 -14.06 -3.27
CA ARG A 44 -16.68 -14.10 -4.45
C ARG A 44 -16.24 -13.12 -5.54
N ARG A 45 -15.88 -11.88 -5.20
CA ARG A 45 -15.37 -10.90 -6.18
C ARG A 45 -14.08 -11.38 -6.82
N THR A 46 -13.15 -11.88 -6.02
CA THR A 46 -11.84 -12.36 -6.49
C THR A 46 -12.01 -13.53 -7.47
N GLN A 47 -12.91 -14.46 -7.16
CA GLN A 47 -13.30 -15.56 -8.05
C GLN A 47 -13.98 -15.05 -9.34
N ALA A 48 -14.91 -14.10 -9.24
CA ALA A 48 -15.59 -13.52 -10.40
C ALA A 48 -14.62 -12.82 -11.38
N THR A 49 -13.48 -12.33 -10.88
CA THR A 49 -12.41 -11.74 -11.69
C THR A 49 -11.33 -12.73 -12.13
N ASN A 50 -11.53 -14.04 -11.93
CA ASN A 50 -10.57 -15.11 -12.27
C ASN A 50 -9.14 -14.84 -11.76
N THR A 51 -9.02 -14.30 -10.54
CA THR A 51 -7.73 -13.95 -9.93
C THR A 51 -7.60 -14.55 -8.53
N THR A 52 -6.47 -14.32 -7.88
CA THR A 52 -6.20 -14.75 -6.50
C THR A 52 -5.76 -13.57 -5.65
N PHE A 53 -5.96 -13.63 -4.33
CA PHE A 53 -5.44 -12.63 -3.41
C PHE A 53 -3.93 -12.42 -3.57
N GLN A 54 -3.18 -13.50 -3.80
CA GLN A 54 -1.74 -13.42 -4.02
C GLN A 54 -1.37 -12.70 -5.33
N ALA A 55 -2.11 -12.96 -6.42
CA ALA A 55 -1.90 -12.24 -7.66
C ALA A 55 -2.21 -10.74 -7.50
N LYS A 56 -3.30 -10.41 -6.80
CA LYS A 56 -3.68 -9.03 -6.47
C LYS A 56 -2.61 -8.34 -5.62
N TYR A 57 -2.11 -9.00 -4.58
CA TYR A 57 -1.02 -8.51 -3.74
C TYR A 57 0.23 -8.19 -4.57
N ARG A 58 0.70 -9.14 -5.39
CA ARG A 58 1.89 -8.93 -6.25
C ARG A 58 1.71 -7.76 -7.20
N LYS A 59 0.51 -7.56 -7.73
CA LYS A 59 0.19 -6.44 -8.63
C LYS A 59 0.30 -5.09 -7.92
N VAL A 60 -0.27 -4.96 -6.71
CA VAL A 60 -0.17 -3.73 -5.90
C VAL A 60 1.26 -3.49 -5.46
N TYR A 61 1.97 -4.54 -5.03
CA TYR A 61 3.37 -4.45 -4.66
C TYR A 61 4.22 -3.94 -5.82
N ALA A 62 4.05 -4.51 -7.01
CA ALA A 62 4.75 -4.06 -8.21
C ALA A 62 4.41 -2.62 -8.58
N LEU A 63 3.15 -2.17 -8.42
CA LEU A 63 2.77 -0.77 -8.62
C LEU A 63 3.55 0.15 -7.68
N LEU A 64 3.56 -0.15 -6.38
CA LEU A 64 4.27 0.65 -5.38
C LEU A 64 5.79 0.63 -5.58
N GLN A 65 6.34 -0.52 -5.99
CA GLN A 65 7.77 -0.69 -6.23
C GLN A 65 8.23 0.15 -7.43
N ASN A 66 7.48 0.12 -8.53
CA ASN A 66 7.90 0.71 -9.80
C ASN A 66 7.46 2.18 -9.96
N ASP A 67 6.46 2.65 -9.22
CA ASP A 67 5.96 4.03 -9.34
C ASP A 67 6.56 4.94 -8.25
N ALA A 68 7.61 5.69 -8.62
CA ALA A 68 8.23 6.68 -7.74
C ALA A 68 7.35 7.91 -7.47
N GLU A 69 6.50 8.28 -8.43
CA GLU A 69 5.59 9.43 -8.32
C GLU A 69 4.47 9.14 -7.31
N LEU A 70 3.87 7.95 -7.39
CA LEU A 70 2.91 7.45 -6.41
C LEU A 70 3.50 7.45 -5.01
N ARG A 71 4.71 6.89 -4.84
CA ARG A 71 5.40 6.93 -3.54
C ARG A 71 5.66 8.37 -3.07
N GLY A 72 5.95 9.29 -3.99
CA GLY A 72 6.06 10.73 -3.71
C GLY A 72 4.76 11.33 -3.18
N LYS A 73 3.62 11.04 -3.83
CA LYS A 73 2.29 11.48 -3.39
C LYS A 73 1.92 10.92 -2.02
N ILE A 74 2.20 9.64 -1.77
CA ILE A 74 1.99 9.01 -0.46
C ILE A 74 2.77 9.75 0.62
N ARG A 75 4.07 9.99 0.42
CA ARG A 75 4.89 10.75 1.39
C ARG A 75 4.37 12.17 1.61
N LYS A 76 3.95 12.86 0.54
CA LYS A 76 3.40 14.22 0.63
C LYS A 76 2.13 14.27 1.48
N VAL A 77 1.20 13.36 1.25
CA VAL A 77 -0.05 13.27 2.01
C VAL A 77 0.24 12.86 3.46
N ALA A 78 1.09 11.86 3.65
CA ALA A 78 1.52 11.41 4.98
C ALA A 78 2.08 12.56 5.83
N ALA A 79 2.95 13.38 5.24
CA ALA A 79 3.51 14.56 5.87
C ALA A 79 2.45 15.62 6.20
N ALA A 80 1.47 15.86 5.31
CA ALA A 80 0.41 16.83 5.53
C ALA A 80 -0.50 16.48 6.72
N TYR A 81 -0.64 15.19 7.02
CA TYR A 81 -1.49 14.69 8.12
C TYR A 81 -0.69 14.18 9.33
N GLY A 82 0.64 14.26 9.31
CA GLY A 82 1.50 13.78 10.40
C GLY A 82 1.38 12.28 10.66
N ILE A 83 1.10 11.48 9.62
CA ILE A 83 0.99 10.01 9.73
C ILE A 83 2.20 9.32 9.10
N ASP A 84 2.56 8.14 9.61
CA ASP A 84 3.57 7.31 8.95
C ASP A 84 3.05 6.90 7.54
N PRO A 85 3.80 7.18 6.44
CA PRO A 85 3.40 6.77 5.10
C PRO A 85 3.12 5.28 4.97
N MET A 86 3.68 4.44 5.85
CA MET A 86 3.44 3.00 5.85
C MET A 86 2.00 2.63 6.23
N HIS A 87 1.28 3.47 6.99
CA HIS A 87 -0.15 3.28 7.21
C HIS A 87 -0.95 3.44 5.92
N ILE A 88 -0.60 4.43 5.09
CA ILE A 88 -1.24 4.64 3.79
C ILE A 88 -0.92 3.45 2.85
N VAL A 89 0.33 3.01 2.81
CA VAL A 89 0.74 1.84 2.04
C VAL A 89 -0.02 0.59 2.48
N GLY A 90 -0.10 0.32 3.78
CA GLY A 90 -0.84 -0.81 4.34
C GLY A 90 -2.32 -0.79 3.97
N ALA A 91 -2.95 0.39 4.01
CA ALA A 91 -4.34 0.57 3.60
C ALA A 91 -4.54 0.28 2.10
N ILE A 92 -3.66 0.80 1.23
CA ILE A 92 -3.71 0.53 -0.22
C ILE A 92 -3.56 -0.97 -0.50
N VAL A 93 -2.56 -1.61 0.11
CA VAL A 93 -2.30 -3.04 -0.06
C VAL A 93 -3.48 -3.88 0.43
N GLY A 94 -4.03 -3.58 1.61
CA GLY A 94 -5.19 -4.29 2.15
C GLY A 94 -6.43 -4.16 1.26
N GLU A 95 -6.79 -2.93 0.89
CA GLU A 95 -7.96 -2.64 0.06
C GLU A 95 -7.84 -3.29 -1.33
N HIS A 96 -6.67 -3.22 -1.96
CA HIS A 96 -6.49 -3.76 -3.31
C HIS A 96 -6.11 -5.24 -3.34
N THR A 97 -5.80 -5.85 -2.20
CA THR A 97 -5.69 -7.31 -2.08
C THR A 97 -7.07 -7.90 -1.85
N TYR A 98 -7.81 -7.40 -0.85
CA TYR A 98 -9.02 -8.07 -0.36
C TYR A 98 -10.33 -7.47 -0.87
N ASN A 99 -10.37 -6.26 -1.43
CA ASN A 99 -11.63 -5.65 -1.88
C ASN A 99 -11.69 -5.48 -3.40
N VAL A 100 -11.05 -4.43 -3.91
CA VAL A 100 -11.03 -4.04 -5.34
C VAL A 100 -9.71 -4.47 -5.98
N ASP A 101 -9.59 -4.43 -7.31
CA ASP A 101 -8.33 -4.72 -8.02
C ASP A 101 -7.58 -3.42 -8.35
N ALA A 102 -6.25 -3.48 -8.42
CA ALA A 102 -5.34 -2.33 -8.57
C ALA A 102 -5.29 -1.71 -9.98
N TYR A 103 -5.97 -2.34 -10.96
CA TYR A 103 -6.29 -1.86 -12.31
C TYR A 103 -7.66 -2.49 -12.63
N ASP A 104 -8.71 -1.84 -13.15
CA ASP A 104 -8.76 -1.10 -14.42
C ASP A 104 -9.89 -0.04 -14.43
N ARG A 105 -9.86 0.92 -13.48
CA ARG A 105 -10.87 2.00 -13.45
C ARG A 105 -10.71 3.00 -14.59
N LEU A 106 -9.52 3.13 -15.18
CA LEU A 106 -9.32 3.99 -16.35
C LEU A 106 -10.07 3.43 -17.57
N GLN A 107 -9.99 2.12 -17.85
CA GLN A 107 -10.85 1.51 -18.87
C GLN A 107 -12.33 1.53 -18.47
N THR A 108 -12.68 1.25 -17.21
CA THR A 108 -14.09 1.21 -16.77
C THR A 108 -14.77 2.60 -16.85
N TYR A 109 -14.08 3.68 -16.48
CA TYR A 109 -14.61 5.04 -16.63
C TYR A 109 -14.70 5.47 -18.09
N TYR A 110 -13.71 5.12 -18.93
CA TYR A 110 -13.78 5.38 -20.37
C TYR A 110 -14.93 4.62 -21.02
N VAL A 111 -15.11 3.33 -20.72
CA VAL A 111 -16.23 2.52 -21.24
C VAL A 111 -17.57 3.07 -20.77
N LYS A 112 -17.69 3.51 -19.50
CA LYS A 112 -18.92 4.13 -19.00
C LYS A 112 -19.17 5.52 -19.63
N ALA A 113 -18.13 6.33 -19.82
CA ALA A 113 -18.25 7.61 -20.51
C ALA A 113 -18.68 7.40 -21.97
N MET A 114 -18.10 6.42 -22.66
CA MET A 114 -18.50 6.04 -24.01
C MET A 114 -19.90 5.45 -24.07
N SER A 115 -20.34 4.68 -23.07
CA SER A 115 -21.73 4.17 -23.03
C SER A 115 -22.74 5.30 -22.90
N TYR A 116 -22.43 6.37 -22.17
CA TYR A 116 -23.27 7.57 -22.12
C TYR A 116 -23.21 8.41 -23.39
N LEU A 117 -22.07 8.43 -24.08
CA LEU A 117 -21.92 9.15 -25.35
C LEU A 117 -22.64 8.44 -26.52
N SER A 118 -22.69 7.11 -26.49
CA SER A 118 -23.35 6.24 -27.47
C SER A 118 -24.86 6.10 -27.23
N SER A 119 -25.29 6.17 -25.97
CA SER A 119 -26.71 6.15 -25.62
C SER A 119 -27.29 7.53 -25.84
N LYS A 120 -28.24 7.68 -26.78
CA LYS A 120 -29.07 8.89 -26.89
C LYS A 120 -29.87 9.07 -25.60
N LEU A 121 -29.31 9.75 -24.61
CA LEU A 121 -29.98 10.12 -23.37
C LEU A 121 -31.02 11.19 -23.71
N THR A 122 -32.28 10.79 -23.79
CA THR A 122 -33.40 11.73 -23.91
C THR A 122 -33.90 11.99 -22.51
N PHE A 123 -33.71 13.22 -22.01
CA PHE A 123 -34.32 13.66 -20.76
C PHE A 123 -35.73 14.16 -21.09
N ALA A 124 -36.75 13.50 -20.54
CA ALA A 124 -38.13 13.98 -20.56
C ALA A 124 -38.43 14.66 -19.22
N TYR A 125 -39.15 15.77 -19.28
CA TYR A 125 -39.58 16.57 -18.13
C TYR A 125 -40.78 15.96 -17.42
#